data_AF-A0A7X8QR01-F1
#
_entry.id   AF-A0A7X8QR01-F1
#
_cell.length_a   1.000
_cell.length_b   1.000
_cell.length_c   1.000
_cell.angle_alpha   90.00
_cell.angle_beta   90.00
_cell.angle_gamma   90.00
#
_symmetry.space_group_name_H-M   'P 1'
#
loop_
_entity.id
_entity.type
_entity.pdbx_description
1 polymer ?
#
loop_
_entity_poly.entity_id
_entity_poly.type
_entity_poly.pdbx_seq_one_letter_code
_entity_poly.pdbx_strand_id
1 'polypeptide(L)'
;MKNNRNKILLIGILILSLLLVGCNDYILNEIYKSFGQEIFEGYRIIEVDGGDISGEREPNVAVDIGFGDRQYWAFTNEYGQLVKVIAKEIILQDDNREPVNSDGRYYDRMANVPGVGADTGYDRGHIIADSLGGVANAYNITPQNSVLNRHGNQAYMEKVIRDAGGCTDFEATITYPNTETQIPSKYKYTYTIKGNIIVDEFENVNPDDYNIEMGIVEANKNKDTEQASKSETNKYKASIESDKYHLADYTHSGQIAEHNLIWFDGIEDAEEQGYKPCGICFSR
;
A
#
# COMPACT_ATOMS: atom_id res chain seq x y z
N MET A 1 18.00 -38.07 -52.86
CA MET A 1 18.02 -36.76 -52.17
C MET A 1 16.87 -36.70 -51.16
N LYS A 2 17.05 -37.22 -49.95
CA LYS A 2 16.09 -37.07 -48.84
C LYS A 2 16.87 -36.59 -47.61
N ASN A 3 16.23 -35.73 -46.81
CA ASN A 3 16.52 -35.45 -45.40
C ASN A 3 17.70 -34.53 -45.02
N ASN A 4 17.72 -33.29 -45.52
CA ASN A 4 18.42 -32.19 -44.82
C ASN A 4 17.50 -31.10 -44.23
N ARG A 5 16.21 -31.08 -44.57
CA ARG A 5 15.28 -30.07 -44.00
C ARG A 5 14.85 -30.37 -42.55
N ASN A 6 14.78 -31.64 -42.15
CA ASN A 6 14.33 -32.00 -40.79
C ASN A 6 15.43 -31.83 -39.72
N LYS A 7 16.72 -31.90 -40.08
CA LYS A 7 17.83 -31.70 -39.13
C LYS A 7 18.00 -30.23 -38.73
N ILE A 8 17.77 -29.30 -39.65
CA ILE A 8 17.86 -27.86 -39.37
C ILE A 8 16.71 -27.41 -38.47
N LEU A 9 15.51 -27.96 -38.66
CA LEU A 9 14.34 -27.67 -37.82
C LEU A 9 14.51 -28.20 -36.38
N LEU A 10 15.06 -29.41 -36.20
CA LEU A 10 15.34 -29.94 -34.85
C LEU A 10 16.45 -29.17 -34.12
N ILE A 11 17.51 -28.74 -34.82
CA ILE A 11 18.59 -27.95 -34.23
C ILE A 11 18.08 -26.55 -33.81
N GLY A 12 17.21 -25.93 -34.61
CA GLY A 12 16.58 -24.65 -34.26
C GLY A 12 15.68 -24.72 -33.02
N ILE A 13 14.90 -25.80 -32.88
CA ILE A 13 14.06 -26.04 -31.68
C ILE A 13 14.93 -26.31 -30.46
N LEU A 14 16.01 -27.10 -30.59
CA LEU A 14 16.91 -27.40 -29.48
C LEU A 14 17.63 -26.13 -28.97
N ILE A 15 18.12 -25.27 -29.87
CA ILE A 15 18.78 -24.01 -29.51
C ILE A 15 17.79 -23.03 -28.85
N LEU A 16 16.56 -22.93 -29.36
CA LEU A 16 15.52 -22.09 -28.75
C LEU A 16 15.12 -22.60 -27.35
N SER A 17 15.01 -23.93 -27.18
CA SER A 17 14.74 -24.53 -25.86
C SER A 17 15.90 -24.37 -24.87
N LEU A 18 17.17 -24.44 -25.30
CA LEU A 18 18.32 -24.17 -24.44
C LEU A 18 18.43 -22.69 -24.05
N LEU A 19 18.07 -21.76 -24.95
CA LEU A 19 18.05 -20.32 -24.65
C LEU A 19 16.95 -19.96 -23.64
N LEU A 20 15.77 -20.57 -23.75
CA LEU A 20 14.67 -20.38 -22.80
C LEU A 20 15.01 -20.91 -21.40
N VAL A 21 15.64 -22.10 -21.31
CA VAL A 21 16.08 -22.65 -20.02
C VAL A 21 17.19 -21.79 -19.40
N GLY A 22 18.18 -21.37 -20.18
CA GLY A 22 19.27 -20.53 -19.68
C GLY A 22 18.85 -19.12 -19.25
N CYS A 23 17.83 -18.54 -19.90
CA CYS A 23 17.28 -17.23 -19.51
C CYS A 23 16.49 -17.32 -18.20
N ASN A 24 15.71 -18.39 -18.03
CA ASN A 24 14.94 -18.62 -16.80
C ASN A 24 15.85 -18.86 -15.59
N ASP A 25 16.93 -19.62 -15.76
CA ASP A 25 17.93 -19.83 -14.70
C ASP A 25 18.67 -18.54 -14.34
N TYR A 26 18.95 -17.66 -15.30
CA TYR A 26 19.58 -16.36 -15.04
C TYR A 26 18.67 -15.43 -14.23
N ILE A 27 17.39 -15.32 -14.63
CA ILE A 27 16.40 -14.47 -13.95
C ILE A 27 16.20 -14.93 -12.50
N LEU A 28 16.03 -16.24 -12.27
CA LEU A 28 15.89 -16.80 -10.92
C LEU A 28 17.13 -16.53 -10.06
N ASN A 29 18.33 -16.64 -10.63
CA ASN A 29 19.57 -16.32 -9.91
C ASN A 29 19.65 -14.85 -9.50
N GLU A 30 19.26 -13.89 -10.35
CA GLU A 30 19.24 -12.47 -9.98
C GLU A 30 18.17 -12.18 -8.91
N ILE A 31 16.99 -12.80 -8.99
CA ILE A 31 15.95 -12.70 -7.96
C ILE A 31 16.48 -13.21 -6.61
N TYR A 32 17.06 -14.40 -6.57
CA TYR A 32 17.62 -14.98 -5.33
C TYR A 32 18.80 -14.20 -4.79
N LYS A 33 19.63 -13.63 -5.66
CA LYS A 33 20.71 -12.75 -5.24
C LYS A 33 20.17 -11.44 -4.65
N SER A 34 19.04 -10.96 -5.15
CA SER A 34 18.38 -9.80 -4.58
C SER A 34 17.71 -10.16 -3.26
N PHE A 35 16.69 -11.00 -3.25
CA PHE A 35 15.80 -11.19 -2.10
C PHE A 35 16.24 -12.30 -1.14
N GLY A 36 17.17 -13.17 -1.52
CA GLY A 36 17.44 -14.41 -0.81
C GLY A 36 16.51 -15.53 -1.29
N GLN A 37 17.04 -16.74 -1.38
CA GLN A 37 16.26 -17.91 -1.83
C GLN A 37 15.23 -18.32 -0.79
N GLU A 38 15.54 -18.13 0.49
CA GLU A 38 14.73 -18.50 1.65
C GLU A 38 13.35 -17.83 1.66
N ILE A 39 13.22 -16.62 1.10
CA ILE A 39 11.93 -15.91 1.03
C ILE A 39 10.94 -16.64 0.13
N PHE A 40 11.43 -17.35 -0.89
CA PHE A 40 10.60 -18.08 -1.85
C PHE A 40 10.45 -19.56 -1.50
N GLU A 41 11.01 -20.02 -0.38
CA GLU A 41 10.88 -21.42 0.04
C GLU A 41 9.40 -21.78 0.27
N GLY A 42 8.94 -22.85 -0.38
CA GLY A 42 7.55 -23.28 -0.33
C GLY A 42 6.63 -22.61 -1.35
N TYR A 43 7.12 -21.62 -2.13
CA TYR A 43 6.35 -20.94 -3.16
C TYR A 43 6.82 -21.31 -4.56
N ARG A 44 5.87 -21.53 -5.47
CA ARG A 44 6.18 -21.57 -6.90
C ARG A 44 6.13 -20.15 -7.47
N ILE A 45 7.22 -19.72 -8.09
CA ILE A 45 7.23 -18.46 -8.82
C ILE A 45 6.45 -18.64 -10.12
N ILE A 46 5.48 -17.77 -10.37
CA ILE A 46 4.70 -17.72 -11.62
C ILE A 46 4.70 -16.29 -12.18
N GLU A 47 4.48 -16.19 -13.48
CA GLU A 47 4.28 -14.92 -14.18
C GLU A 47 2.79 -14.74 -14.44
N VAL A 48 2.27 -13.55 -14.13
CA VAL A 48 0.87 -13.16 -14.34
C VAL A 48 0.87 -11.80 -14.97
N ASP A 49 0.15 -11.64 -16.08
CA ASP A 49 0.04 -10.35 -16.77
C ASP A 49 -0.48 -9.28 -15.79
N GLY A 50 0.17 -8.11 -15.77
CA GLY A 50 -0.17 -7.06 -14.82
C GLY A 50 -1.58 -6.48 -15.01
N GLY A 51 -2.16 -6.64 -16.21
CA GLY A 51 -3.52 -6.25 -16.55
C GLY A 51 -4.52 -7.41 -16.54
N ASP A 52 -4.13 -8.60 -16.06
CA ASP A 52 -5.06 -9.72 -15.94
C ASP A 52 -6.18 -9.36 -14.96
N ILE A 53 -7.40 -9.28 -15.50
CA ILE A 53 -8.60 -8.93 -14.76
C ILE A 53 -9.23 -10.12 -14.03
N SER A 54 -8.67 -11.33 -14.18
CA SER A 54 -9.10 -12.52 -13.44
C SER A 54 -9.01 -12.26 -11.93
N GLY A 55 -9.91 -12.87 -11.17
CA GLY A 55 -9.97 -12.71 -9.71
C GLY A 55 -9.38 -13.88 -8.94
N GLU A 56 -9.03 -14.96 -9.64
CA GLU A 56 -8.59 -16.22 -9.06
C GLU A 56 -7.09 -16.18 -8.79
N ARG A 57 -6.68 -16.77 -7.67
CA ARG A 57 -5.27 -16.86 -7.27
C ARG A 57 -4.87 -18.30 -7.07
N GLU A 58 -3.68 -18.65 -7.55
CA GLU A 58 -3.09 -19.95 -7.30
C GLU A 58 -2.60 -20.05 -5.84
N PRO A 59 -2.68 -21.22 -5.22
CA PRO A 59 -2.18 -21.44 -3.87
C PRO A 59 -0.65 -21.58 -3.85
N ASN A 60 -0.01 -21.09 -2.78
CA ASN A 60 1.44 -21.20 -2.54
C ASN A 60 2.29 -20.73 -3.74
N VAL A 61 1.98 -19.55 -4.27
CA VAL A 61 2.76 -18.92 -5.35
C VAL A 61 3.37 -17.59 -4.94
N ALA A 62 4.45 -17.24 -5.62
CA ALA A 62 5.05 -15.92 -5.60
C ALA A 62 4.91 -15.28 -6.98
N VAL A 63 4.45 -14.03 -7.05
CA VAL A 63 4.17 -13.31 -8.29
C VAL A 63 4.83 -11.94 -8.23
N ASP A 64 5.55 -11.57 -9.29
CA ASP A 64 6.01 -10.19 -9.43
C ASP A 64 4.82 -9.31 -9.83
N ILE A 65 4.56 -8.30 -9.01
CA ILE A 65 3.48 -7.33 -9.15
C ILE A 65 4.02 -5.92 -9.39
N GLY A 66 5.31 -5.79 -9.71
CA GLY A 66 5.93 -4.54 -10.14
C GLY A 66 5.67 -4.26 -11.62
N PHE A 67 5.43 -2.99 -11.94
CA PHE A 67 5.33 -2.56 -13.34
C PHE A 67 6.73 -2.33 -13.93
N GLY A 68 6.98 -2.87 -15.12
CA GLY A 68 8.25 -2.72 -15.84
C GLY A 68 9.37 -3.53 -15.18
N ASP A 69 10.52 -2.89 -14.95
CA ASP A 69 11.71 -3.55 -14.37
C ASP A 69 11.70 -3.57 -12.82
N ARG A 70 10.59 -3.17 -12.19
CA ARG A 70 10.39 -3.24 -10.74
C ARG A 70 10.25 -4.70 -10.30
N GLN A 71 10.66 -5.01 -9.07
CA GLN A 71 10.52 -6.34 -8.48
C GLN A 71 9.76 -6.26 -7.17
N TYR A 72 8.44 -6.42 -7.23
CA TYR A 72 7.54 -6.39 -6.08
C TYR A 72 6.92 -7.77 -5.93
N TRP A 73 7.26 -8.50 -4.88
CA TRP A 73 6.86 -9.91 -4.77
C TRP A 73 5.65 -10.07 -3.87
N ALA A 74 4.58 -10.60 -4.43
CA ALA A 74 3.34 -10.98 -3.74
C ALA A 74 3.30 -12.48 -3.48
N PHE A 75 2.80 -12.90 -2.32
CA PHE A 75 2.78 -14.30 -1.87
C PHE A 75 1.38 -14.74 -1.45
N THR A 76 0.96 -15.91 -1.91
CA THR A 76 -0.32 -16.52 -1.53
C THR A 76 -0.14 -17.72 -0.62
N ASN A 77 -1.06 -17.90 0.34
CA ASN A 77 -1.11 -19.13 1.13
C ASN A 77 -1.76 -20.30 0.36
N GLU A 78 -1.94 -21.44 1.01
CA GLU A 78 -2.54 -22.65 0.42
C GLU A 78 -4.02 -22.49 -0.01
N TYR A 79 -4.67 -21.39 0.39
CA TYR A 79 -6.06 -21.04 0.04
C TYR A 79 -6.14 -19.95 -1.03
N GLY A 80 -5.00 -19.56 -1.63
CA GLY A 80 -4.95 -18.49 -2.63
C GLY A 80 -5.17 -17.10 -2.04
N GLN A 81 -5.12 -16.93 -0.72
CA GLN A 81 -5.21 -15.61 -0.09
C GLN A 81 -3.86 -14.92 -0.21
N LEU A 82 -3.85 -13.66 -0.67
CA LEU A 82 -2.65 -12.82 -0.69
C LEU A 82 -2.29 -12.45 0.74
N VAL A 83 -1.19 -12.98 1.28
CA VAL A 83 -0.81 -12.85 2.70
C VAL A 83 0.38 -11.94 2.93
N LYS A 84 1.24 -11.76 1.92
CA LYS A 84 2.44 -10.93 2.03
C LYS A 84 2.77 -10.26 0.70
N VAL A 85 3.26 -9.03 0.76
CA VAL A 85 3.91 -8.33 -0.36
C VAL A 85 5.21 -7.73 0.13
N ILE A 86 6.28 -7.83 -0.65
CA ILE A 86 7.57 -7.20 -0.33
C ILE A 86 8.14 -6.44 -1.51
N ALA A 87 8.88 -5.37 -1.22
CA ALA A 87 9.74 -4.69 -2.17
C ALA A 87 10.96 -4.15 -1.44
N LYS A 88 12.14 -4.30 -2.05
CA LYS A 88 13.35 -3.65 -1.50
C LYS A 88 13.30 -2.14 -1.59
N GLU A 89 12.73 -1.64 -2.68
CA GLU A 89 12.62 -0.22 -2.97
C GLU A 89 11.32 0.02 -3.74
N ILE A 90 10.50 0.93 -3.24
CA ILE A 90 9.34 1.44 -3.95
C ILE A 90 9.80 2.61 -4.82
N ILE A 91 9.65 2.44 -6.13
CA ILE A 91 10.04 3.40 -7.16
C ILE A 91 8.75 3.97 -7.72
N LEU A 92 8.55 5.28 -7.55
CA LEU A 92 7.36 5.97 -8.00
C LEU A 92 7.14 5.81 -9.51
N GLN A 93 5.87 5.83 -9.90
CA GLN A 93 5.47 5.94 -11.30
C GLN A 93 5.94 7.28 -11.88
N ASP A 94 6.29 7.30 -13.17
CA ASP A 94 6.55 8.51 -13.93
C ASP A 94 5.61 8.62 -15.13
N ASP A 95 4.53 9.36 -14.94
CA ASP A 95 3.47 9.59 -15.93
C ASP A 95 3.97 10.15 -17.27
N ASN A 96 5.16 10.75 -17.32
CA ASN A 96 5.72 11.32 -18.55
C ASN A 96 6.60 10.33 -19.33
N ARG A 97 7.05 9.25 -18.68
CA ARG A 97 8.02 8.29 -19.25
C ARG A 97 7.47 6.87 -19.33
N GLU A 98 6.48 6.55 -18.51
CA GLU A 98 5.85 5.24 -18.45
C GLU A 98 4.52 5.23 -19.20
N PRO A 99 4.11 4.08 -19.76
CA PRO A 99 2.91 3.99 -20.59
C PRO A 99 1.64 3.94 -19.74
N VAL A 100 1.27 5.09 -19.17
CA VAL A 100 0.02 5.27 -18.42
C VAL A 100 -1.10 5.78 -19.32
N ASN A 101 -2.34 5.49 -18.95
CA ASN A 101 -3.51 6.06 -19.61
C ASN A 101 -3.77 7.52 -19.14
N SER A 102 -4.84 8.15 -19.64
CA SER A 102 -5.17 9.55 -19.29
C SER A 102 -5.49 9.77 -17.82
N ASP A 103 -5.76 8.70 -17.06
CA ASP A 103 -6.07 8.73 -15.64
C ASP A 103 -4.83 8.39 -14.78
N GLY A 104 -3.63 8.28 -15.39
CA GLY A 104 -2.39 7.94 -14.70
C GLY A 104 -2.28 6.46 -14.30
N ARG A 105 -3.07 5.57 -14.91
CA ARG A 105 -3.07 4.13 -14.58
C ARG A 105 -2.26 3.33 -15.59
N TYR A 106 -1.59 2.28 -15.13
CA TYR A 106 -0.94 1.33 -16.05
C TYR A 106 -1.97 0.50 -16.82
N TYR A 107 -3.13 0.23 -16.21
CA TYR A 107 -4.18 -0.59 -16.79
C TYR A 107 -5.57 0.04 -16.61
N ASP A 108 -6.41 -0.03 -17.66
CA ASP A 108 -7.77 0.52 -17.65
C ASP A 108 -8.72 -0.23 -16.70
N ARG A 109 -8.39 -1.49 -16.39
CA ARG A 109 -9.19 -2.38 -15.56
C ARG A 109 -8.30 -3.08 -14.54
N MET A 110 -8.94 -3.50 -13.45
CA MET A 110 -8.30 -4.18 -12.32
C MET A 110 -8.95 -5.54 -12.11
N ALA A 111 -8.20 -6.46 -11.52
CA ALA A 111 -8.64 -7.80 -11.16
C ALA A 111 -9.95 -7.81 -10.36
N ASN A 112 -10.81 -8.78 -10.69
CA ASN A 112 -12.11 -8.94 -10.05
C ASN A 112 -12.09 -10.01 -8.96
N VAL A 113 -11.24 -9.81 -7.95
CA VAL A 113 -11.07 -10.72 -6.80
C VAL A 113 -12.39 -10.92 -6.05
N PRO A 114 -12.73 -12.14 -5.59
CA PRO A 114 -13.97 -12.38 -4.85
C PRO A 114 -14.16 -11.41 -3.66
N GLY A 115 -15.30 -10.70 -3.63
CA GLY A 115 -15.65 -9.72 -2.59
C GLY A 115 -15.59 -8.26 -3.03
N VAL A 116 -14.93 -7.93 -4.14
CA VAL A 116 -14.92 -6.57 -4.69
C VAL A 116 -16.24 -6.24 -5.40
N GLY A 117 -16.71 -5.00 -5.29
CA GLY A 117 -17.93 -4.56 -5.98
C GLY A 117 -18.47 -3.23 -5.44
N ALA A 118 -19.12 -2.46 -6.31
CA ALA A 118 -19.70 -1.17 -5.90
C ALA A 118 -20.83 -1.35 -4.86
N ASP A 119 -21.47 -2.52 -4.84
CA ASP A 119 -22.53 -2.93 -3.95
C ASP A 119 -22.04 -3.66 -2.69
N THR A 120 -20.75 -4.00 -2.59
CA THR A 120 -20.19 -4.72 -1.43
C THR A 120 -19.61 -3.80 -0.36
N GLY A 121 -19.37 -2.53 -0.70
CA GLY A 121 -18.62 -1.59 0.14
C GLY A 121 -17.09 -1.75 0.07
N TYR A 122 -16.61 -2.72 -0.71
CA TYR A 122 -15.19 -3.00 -0.93
C TYR A 122 -14.74 -2.63 -2.34
N ASP A 123 -13.73 -1.77 -2.40
CA ASP A 123 -13.00 -1.44 -3.61
C ASP A 123 -12.01 -2.54 -4.00
N ARG A 124 -11.48 -2.41 -5.23
CA ARG A 124 -10.27 -3.11 -5.68
C ARG A 124 -9.06 -2.38 -5.11
N GLY A 125 -8.80 -2.58 -3.82
CA GLY A 125 -7.70 -1.94 -3.11
C GLY A 125 -6.37 -2.52 -3.59
N HIS A 126 -5.47 -1.64 -4.02
CA HIS A 126 -4.09 -2.03 -4.31
C HIS A 126 -3.33 -2.24 -3.00
N ILE A 127 -2.45 -3.24 -2.95
CA ILE A 127 -1.44 -3.30 -1.87
C ILE A 127 -0.33 -2.29 -2.15
N ILE A 128 0.14 -2.23 -3.40
CA ILE A 128 1.02 -1.18 -3.92
C ILE A 128 0.32 -0.49 -5.08
N ALA A 129 -0.05 0.78 -4.95
CA ALA A 129 -0.80 1.52 -5.97
C ALA A 129 -0.03 1.71 -7.31
N ASP A 130 -0.76 2.03 -8.40
CA ASP A 130 -0.17 2.43 -9.69
C ASP A 130 0.92 3.50 -9.51
N SER A 131 0.60 4.55 -8.75
CA SER A 131 1.53 5.67 -8.45
C SER A 131 2.82 5.25 -7.72
N LEU A 132 2.83 4.06 -7.12
CA LEU A 132 3.97 3.45 -6.44
C LEU A 132 4.62 2.34 -7.28
N GLY A 133 4.18 2.15 -8.53
CA GLY A 133 4.75 1.18 -9.46
C GLY A 133 4.11 -0.21 -9.42
N GLY A 134 2.97 -0.40 -8.77
CA GLY A 134 2.28 -1.69 -8.73
C GLY A 134 1.36 -1.93 -9.94
N VAL A 135 1.15 -3.20 -10.30
CA VAL A 135 0.22 -3.63 -11.37
C VAL A 135 -1.18 -3.96 -10.85
N ALA A 136 -2.15 -4.18 -11.74
CA ALA A 136 -3.58 -4.27 -11.42
C ALA A 136 -4.14 -5.71 -11.32
N ASN A 137 -3.29 -6.73 -11.32
CA ASN A 137 -3.70 -8.14 -11.30
C ASN A 137 -4.11 -8.63 -9.89
N ALA A 138 -4.67 -9.84 -9.80
CA ALA A 138 -5.26 -10.38 -8.57
C ALA A 138 -4.28 -10.51 -7.39
N TYR A 139 -2.97 -10.54 -7.66
CA TYR A 139 -1.92 -10.69 -6.65
C TYR A 139 -1.48 -9.36 -6.05
N ASN A 140 -1.99 -8.23 -6.55
CA ASN A 140 -1.83 -6.91 -5.94
C ASN A 140 -3.16 -6.28 -5.52
N ILE A 141 -4.28 -7.00 -5.68
CA ILE A 141 -5.62 -6.51 -5.37
C ILE A 141 -6.25 -7.30 -4.23
N THR A 142 -6.86 -6.59 -3.29
CA THR A 142 -7.75 -7.17 -2.27
C THR A 142 -9.08 -6.40 -2.20
N PRO A 143 -10.17 -7.04 -1.76
CA PRO A 143 -11.36 -6.33 -1.30
C PRO A 143 -11.00 -5.44 -0.11
N GLN A 144 -10.93 -4.13 -0.32
CA GLN A 144 -10.57 -3.17 0.71
C GLN A 144 -11.70 -2.18 0.95
N ASN A 145 -12.01 -1.88 2.21
CA ASN A 145 -13.08 -0.94 2.55
C ASN A 145 -12.90 0.37 1.79
N SER A 146 -13.95 0.85 1.12
CA SER A 146 -13.84 1.98 0.19
C SER A 146 -13.41 3.30 0.85
N VAL A 147 -13.81 3.57 2.10
CA VAL A 147 -13.39 4.78 2.82
C VAL A 147 -11.92 4.66 3.20
N LEU A 148 -11.52 3.50 3.75
CA LEU A 148 -10.13 3.20 4.09
C LEU A 148 -9.20 3.34 2.88
N ASN A 149 -9.59 2.75 1.74
CA ASN A 149 -8.84 2.75 0.49
C ASN A 149 -8.66 4.17 -0.10
N ARG A 150 -9.72 4.98 -0.13
CA ARG A 150 -9.70 6.28 -0.83
C ARG A 150 -9.24 7.44 0.04
N HIS A 151 -9.52 7.38 1.34
CA HIS A 151 -9.40 8.52 2.25
C HIS A 151 -8.85 8.18 3.65
N GLY A 152 -8.59 6.90 3.94
CA GLY A 152 -8.11 6.45 5.24
C GLY A 152 -6.61 6.16 5.26
N ASN A 153 -6.20 5.25 6.16
CA ASN A 153 -4.80 4.91 6.40
C ASN A 153 -4.06 4.41 5.15
N GLN A 154 -4.73 3.67 4.25
CA GLN A 154 -4.13 3.24 2.99
C GLN A 154 -3.70 4.46 2.14
N ALA A 155 -4.65 5.36 1.85
CA ALA A 155 -4.38 6.55 1.05
C ALA A 155 -3.32 7.47 1.67
N TYR A 156 -3.31 7.58 3.01
CA TYR A 156 -2.32 8.34 3.74
C TYR A 156 -0.92 7.73 3.62
N MET A 157 -0.77 6.42 3.87
CA MET A 157 0.50 5.70 3.75
C MET A 157 1.09 5.85 2.34
N GLU A 158 0.26 5.69 1.30
CA GLU A 158 0.70 5.90 -0.09
C GLU A 158 1.13 7.34 -0.36
N LYS A 159 0.42 8.32 0.20
CA LYS A 159 0.79 9.74 0.07
C LYS A 159 2.14 10.02 0.73
N VAL A 160 2.38 9.49 1.92
CA VAL A 160 3.65 9.64 2.65
C VAL A 160 4.82 9.08 1.85
N ILE A 161 4.64 7.89 1.24
CA ILE A 161 5.67 7.29 0.37
C ILE A 161 5.90 8.16 -0.88
N ARG A 162 4.85 8.64 -1.55
CA ARG A 162 4.98 9.54 -2.71
C ARG A 162 5.72 10.84 -2.37
N ASP A 163 5.32 11.50 -1.28
CA ASP A 163 5.93 12.77 -0.85
C ASP A 163 7.42 12.59 -0.45
N ALA A 164 7.79 11.39 0.00
CA ALA A 164 9.17 11.04 0.31
C ALA A 164 10.03 10.70 -0.93
N GLY A 165 9.41 10.52 -2.10
CA GLY A 165 10.08 10.07 -3.32
C GLY A 165 10.25 8.55 -3.44
N GLY A 166 9.50 7.77 -2.65
CA GLY A 166 9.65 6.33 -2.52
C GLY A 166 10.02 5.90 -1.09
N CYS A 167 10.21 4.61 -0.89
CA CYS A 167 10.66 4.01 0.37
C CYS A 167 11.49 2.75 0.12
N THR A 168 12.17 2.24 1.15
CA THR A 168 12.87 0.94 1.09
C THR A 168 12.28 -0.04 2.09
N ASP A 169 12.66 -1.31 1.98
CA ASP A 169 12.29 -2.37 2.93
C ASP A 169 10.78 -2.47 3.15
N PHE A 170 10.01 -2.30 2.07
CA PHE A 170 8.56 -2.35 2.10
C PHE A 170 8.08 -3.78 2.32
N GLU A 171 7.27 -3.98 3.33
CA GLU A 171 6.56 -5.22 3.62
C GLU A 171 5.11 -4.91 3.97
N ALA A 172 4.18 -5.56 3.28
CA ALA A 172 2.77 -5.63 3.66
C ALA A 172 2.45 -7.04 4.14
N THR A 173 1.85 -7.15 5.32
CA THR A 173 1.24 -8.37 5.84
C THR A 173 -0.27 -8.22 5.83
N ILE A 174 -0.96 -9.17 5.23
CA ILE A 174 -2.42 -9.15 5.05
C ILE A 174 -3.01 -10.33 5.83
N THR A 175 -3.91 -10.02 6.77
CA THR A 175 -4.54 -11.00 7.65
C THR A 175 -6.00 -11.22 7.26
N TYR A 176 -6.47 -12.46 7.37
CA TYR A 176 -7.84 -12.87 7.03
C TYR A 176 -8.54 -13.45 8.25
N PRO A 177 -9.88 -13.31 8.33
CA PRO A 177 -10.64 -13.84 9.47
C PRO A 177 -10.78 -15.37 9.44
N ASN A 178 -10.66 -15.98 8.27
CA ASN A 178 -10.70 -17.43 8.04
C ASN A 178 -10.11 -17.75 6.65
N THR A 179 -10.12 -19.02 6.26
CA THR A 179 -9.54 -19.53 5.01
C THR A 179 -10.54 -19.60 3.84
N GLU A 180 -11.81 -19.26 4.06
CA GLU A 180 -12.89 -19.37 3.06
C GLU A 180 -13.11 -18.06 2.28
N THR A 181 -12.73 -16.91 2.87
CA THR A 181 -12.93 -15.59 2.26
C THR A 181 -11.66 -15.04 1.62
N GLN A 182 -11.81 -14.25 0.56
CA GLN A 182 -10.73 -13.45 -0.02
C GLN A 182 -10.74 -11.99 0.49
N ILE A 183 -11.59 -11.66 1.46
CA ILE A 183 -11.68 -10.34 2.11
C ILE A 183 -10.76 -10.32 3.33
N PRO A 184 -9.69 -9.52 3.34
CA PRO A 184 -8.84 -9.36 4.52
C PRO A 184 -9.60 -8.76 5.70
N SER A 185 -9.19 -9.10 6.92
CA SER A 185 -9.62 -8.40 8.12
C SER A 185 -8.72 -7.23 8.46
N LYS A 186 -7.43 -7.30 8.11
CA LYS A 186 -6.42 -6.35 8.60
C LYS A 186 -5.20 -6.25 7.69
N TYR A 187 -4.58 -5.08 7.68
CA TYR A 187 -3.31 -4.81 7.02
C TYR A 187 -2.27 -4.32 8.03
N LYS A 188 -1.02 -4.72 7.80
CA LYS A 188 0.15 -4.14 8.45
C LYS A 188 1.20 -3.84 7.39
N TYR A 189 1.62 -2.59 7.30
CA TYR A 189 2.70 -2.14 6.45
C TYR A 189 3.92 -1.78 7.30
N THR A 190 5.10 -2.10 6.80
CA THR A 190 6.37 -1.67 7.38
C THR A 190 7.28 -1.24 6.24
N TYR A 191 7.89 -0.06 6.36
CA TYR A 191 8.77 0.48 5.32
C TYR A 191 9.70 1.54 5.90
N THR A 192 10.79 1.81 5.20
CA THR A 192 11.81 2.77 5.62
C THR A 192 11.77 4.02 4.76
N ILE A 193 11.66 5.19 5.38
CA ILE A 193 11.83 6.50 4.72
C ILE A 193 12.98 7.24 5.39
N LYS A 194 14.00 7.61 4.61
CA LYS A 194 15.17 8.38 5.09
C LYS A 194 15.85 7.76 6.34
N GLY A 195 15.84 6.43 6.43
CA GLY A 195 16.42 5.67 7.55
C GLY A 195 15.48 5.46 8.75
N ASN A 196 14.26 6.01 8.73
CA ASN A 196 13.26 5.79 9.77
C ASN A 196 12.30 4.67 9.36
N ILE A 197 12.15 3.67 10.23
CA ILE A 197 11.17 2.58 10.04
C ILE A 197 9.80 3.11 10.45
N ILE A 198 8.86 3.04 9.53
CA ILE A 198 7.45 3.36 9.71
C ILE A 198 6.66 2.04 9.79
N VAL A 199 5.66 1.99 10.68
CA VAL A 199 4.75 0.86 10.82
C VAL A 199 3.33 1.40 10.84
N ASP A 200 2.54 1.04 9.83
CA ASP A 200 1.11 1.35 9.75
C ASP A 200 0.29 0.08 9.90
N GLU A 201 -0.67 0.07 10.81
CA GLU A 201 -1.48 -1.11 11.10
C GLU A 201 -2.94 -0.71 11.28
N PHE A 202 -3.85 -1.31 10.51
CA PHE A 202 -5.26 -0.94 10.50
C PHE A 202 -6.19 -2.07 10.06
N GLU A 203 -7.40 -2.07 10.61
CA GLU A 203 -8.46 -3.02 10.28
C GLU A 203 -9.12 -2.66 8.93
N ASN A 204 -9.58 -3.66 8.19
CA ASN A 204 -10.26 -3.50 6.89
C ASN A 204 -11.75 -3.15 7.05
N VAL A 205 -12.02 -2.12 7.85
CA VAL A 205 -13.35 -1.62 8.15
C VAL A 205 -13.45 -0.14 7.78
N ASN A 206 -14.64 0.44 7.89
CA ASN A 206 -14.79 1.88 7.72
C ASN A 206 -14.10 2.61 8.90
N PRO A 207 -13.11 3.49 8.65
CA PRO A 207 -12.41 4.21 9.70
C PRO A 207 -13.34 5.07 10.56
N ASP A 208 -14.41 5.64 10.00
CA ASP A 208 -15.37 6.46 10.75
C ASP A 208 -16.13 5.62 11.77
N ASP A 209 -16.61 4.44 11.34
CA ASP A 209 -17.33 3.52 12.21
C ASP A 209 -16.41 2.97 13.30
N TYR A 210 -15.16 2.64 12.96
CA TYR A 210 -14.15 2.22 13.92
C TYR A 210 -13.86 3.29 14.98
N ASN A 211 -13.69 4.54 14.56
CA ASN A 211 -13.44 5.65 15.48
C ASN A 211 -14.64 5.90 16.42
N ILE A 212 -15.86 5.69 15.94
CA ILE A 212 -17.08 5.74 16.77
C ILE A 212 -17.08 4.59 17.78
N GLU A 213 -16.82 3.36 17.34
CA GLU A 213 -16.78 2.17 18.20
C GLU A 213 -15.70 2.27 19.29
N MET A 214 -14.56 2.86 18.96
CA MET A 214 -13.46 3.12 19.89
C MET A 214 -13.70 4.33 20.80
N GLY A 215 -14.80 5.07 20.61
CA GLY A 215 -15.13 6.25 21.41
C GLY A 215 -14.20 7.45 21.17
N ILE A 216 -13.46 7.45 20.05
CA ILE A 216 -12.57 8.55 19.63
C ILE A 216 -13.42 9.74 19.15
N VAL A 217 -14.57 9.45 18.54
CA VAL A 217 -15.56 10.43 18.10
C VAL A 217 -16.95 10.01 18.55
N GLU A 218 -17.82 10.97 18.88
CA GLU A 218 -19.20 10.66 19.24
C GLU A 218 -19.99 10.18 18.00
N ALA A 219 -20.79 9.12 18.17
CA ALA A 219 -21.69 8.62 17.13
C ALA A 219 -22.69 9.71 16.72
N ASN A 220 -22.56 10.26 15.52
CA ASN A 220 -23.50 11.24 14.99
C ASN A 220 -24.89 10.61 14.80
N LYS A 221 -25.80 10.84 15.75
CA LYS A 221 -27.22 10.49 15.59
C LYS A 221 -27.87 11.46 14.60
N ASN A 222 -28.14 10.94 13.40
CA ASN A 222 -29.03 11.43 12.35
C ASN A 222 -28.71 12.78 11.71
N LYS A 223 -28.46 12.72 10.39
CA LYS A 223 -28.65 13.83 9.45
C LYS A 223 -30.14 14.13 9.35
N ASP A 224 -30.55 15.29 9.85
CA ASP A 224 -31.52 16.15 9.17
C ASP A 224 -31.38 17.61 9.66
N THR A 225 -31.14 18.48 8.68
CA THR A 225 -31.30 19.95 8.68
C THR A 225 -30.49 20.86 9.62
N GLU A 226 -29.68 21.70 8.95
CA GLU A 226 -29.35 23.10 9.24
C GLU A 226 -28.56 23.49 10.51
N GLN A 227 -27.31 23.87 10.21
CA GLN A 227 -26.61 25.07 10.67
C GLN A 227 -26.24 25.23 12.15
N ALA A 228 -24.92 25.15 12.36
CA ALA A 228 -24.13 25.80 13.39
C ALA A 228 -24.25 25.31 14.86
N SER A 229 -23.30 24.44 15.25
CA SER A 229 -22.48 24.66 16.44
C SER A 229 -21.21 23.79 16.38
N LYS A 230 -20.05 24.42 16.19
CA LYS A 230 -18.74 23.80 16.43
C LYS A 230 -18.66 23.41 17.90
N SER A 231 -18.46 22.13 18.20
CA SER A 231 -17.95 21.69 19.50
C SER A 231 -16.44 21.97 19.53
N GLU A 232 -16.01 22.84 20.44
CA GLU A 232 -14.64 23.29 20.64
C GLU A 232 -13.84 22.30 21.52
N THR A 233 -13.25 21.29 20.92
CA THR A 233 -12.09 20.57 21.48
C THR A 233 -10.97 20.65 20.44
N ASN A 234 -9.71 20.77 20.86
CA ASN A 234 -8.51 21.22 20.11
C ASN A 234 -8.18 22.72 20.19
N LYS A 235 -7.95 23.25 21.41
CA LYS A 235 -7.58 24.67 21.62
C LYS A 235 -6.11 24.97 21.34
N TYR A 236 -5.24 23.96 21.44
CA TYR A 236 -3.79 24.12 21.27
C TYR A 236 -3.21 23.01 20.40
N LYS A 237 -2.18 23.34 19.61
CA LYS A 237 -1.46 22.39 18.76
C LYS A 237 0.04 22.46 19.00
N ALA A 238 0.72 21.34 18.89
CA ALA A 238 2.17 21.25 19.00
C ALA A 238 2.76 20.29 17.95
N SER A 239 4.08 20.32 17.83
CA SER A 239 4.84 19.39 17.01
C SER A 239 5.50 18.35 17.91
N ILE A 240 5.38 17.05 17.64
CA ILE A 240 6.14 16.01 18.37
C ILE A 240 7.67 16.19 18.25
N GLU A 241 8.12 16.93 17.24
CA GLU A 241 9.53 17.27 17.03
C GLU A 241 9.95 18.60 17.71
N SER A 242 9.07 19.23 18.49
CA SER A 242 9.34 20.48 19.19
C SER A 242 8.80 20.47 20.62
N ASP A 243 9.38 21.25 21.52
CA ASP A 243 8.86 21.44 22.86
C ASP A 243 7.88 22.63 22.94
N LYS A 244 7.24 23.03 21.84
CA LYS A 244 6.38 24.23 21.77
C LYS A 244 4.94 23.91 21.41
N TYR A 245 4.01 24.45 22.20
CA TYR A 245 2.58 24.50 21.85
C TYR A 245 2.16 25.89 21.38
N HIS A 246 1.17 25.92 20.49
CA HIS A 246 0.62 27.08 19.81
C HIS A 246 -0.90 27.13 19.97
N LEU A 247 -1.52 28.30 19.76
CA LEU A 247 -2.98 28.39 19.64
C LEU A 247 -3.46 27.64 18.40
N ALA A 248 -4.65 27.04 18.44
CA ALA A 248 -5.21 26.27 17.33
C ALA A 248 -5.28 27.06 16.02
N ASP A 249 -5.69 28.32 16.11
CA ASP A 249 -5.82 29.27 15.00
C ASP A 249 -4.49 29.94 14.61
N TYR A 250 -3.41 29.70 15.36
CA TYR A 250 -2.11 30.29 15.07
C TYR A 250 -1.55 29.77 13.74
N THR A 251 -1.33 30.66 12.80
CA THR A 251 -0.76 30.34 11.49
C THR A 251 0.52 31.14 11.29
N HIS A 252 1.64 30.44 11.18
CA HIS A 252 2.90 31.01 10.69
C HIS A 252 3.38 30.20 9.49
N SER A 253 4.18 30.85 8.64
CA SER A 253 4.86 30.25 7.49
C SER A 253 5.82 29.16 7.98
N GLY A 254 5.41 27.90 7.79
CA GLY A 254 6.05 26.71 8.35
C GLY A 254 5.04 25.89 9.16
N GLN A 255 3.93 25.50 8.53
CA GLN A 255 2.90 24.65 9.16
C GLN A 255 3.59 23.44 9.80
N ILE A 256 3.27 23.18 11.08
CA ILE A 256 3.60 21.92 11.73
C ILE A 256 3.04 20.84 10.81
N ALA A 257 3.94 20.00 10.30
CA ALA A 257 3.53 18.94 9.40
C ALA A 257 2.50 18.06 10.12
N GLU A 258 1.48 17.61 9.40
CA GLU A 258 0.35 16.88 10.00
C GLU A 258 0.81 15.62 10.77
N HIS A 259 1.87 14.96 10.29
CA HIS A 259 2.49 13.82 10.97
C HIS A 259 3.19 14.16 12.29
N ASN A 260 3.52 15.43 12.49
CA ASN A 260 4.08 15.92 13.74
C ASN A 260 3.02 16.52 14.64
N LEU A 261 1.79 16.66 14.17
CA LEU A 261 0.77 17.44 14.85
C LEU A 261 0.16 16.66 16.02
N ILE A 262 0.29 17.21 17.21
CA ILE A 262 -0.44 16.77 18.41
C ILE A 262 -1.32 17.90 18.90
N TRP A 263 -2.49 17.56 19.44
CA TRP A 263 -3.49 18.52 19.91
C TRP A 263 -3.69 18.40 21.42
N PHE A 264 -3.95 19.53 22.07
CA PHE A 264 -4.26 19.61 23.49
C PHE A 264 -5.52 20.45 23.70
N ASP A 265 -6.33 20.02 24.66
CA ASP A 265 -7.55 20.72 25.08
C ASP A 265 -7.26 21.79 26.15
N GLY A 266 -6.22 21.61 26.95
CA GLY A 266 -5.75 22.55 27.97
C GLY A 266 -4.25 22.87 27.90
N ILE A 267 -3.87 24.02 28.45
CA ILE A 267 -2.46 24.38 28.67
C ILE A 267 -1.80 23.43 29.66
N GLU A 268 -2.55 23.04 30.71
CA GLU A 268 -2.08 22.14 31.76
C GLU A 268 -1.66 20.78 31.17
N ASP A 269 -2.44 20.21 30.24
CA ASP A 269 -2.13 18.94 29.57
C ASP A 269 -0.84 19.01 28.73
N ALA A 270 -0.64 20.13 28.04
CA ALA A 270 0.55 20.36 27.23
C ALA A 270 1.81 20.51 28.12
N GLU A 271 1.69 21.25 29.22
CA GLU A 271 2.79 21.51 30.15
C GLU A 271 3.15 20.28 30.98
N GLU A 272 2.18 19.45 31.37
CA GLU A 272 2.43 18.14 32.02
C GLU A 272 3.21 17.20 31.09
N GLN A 273 2.94 17.26 29.79
CA GLN A 273 3.66 16.50 28.76
C GLN A 273 5.00 17.13 28.34
N GLY A 274 5.43 18.21 29.02
CA GLY A 274 6.74 18.83 28.84
C GLY A 274 6.83 19.88 27.73
N TYR A 275 5.70 20.25 27.12
CA TYR A 275 5.65 21.33 26.13
C TYR A 275 5.62 22.70 26.82
N LYS A 276 6.12 23.72 26.12
CA LYS A 276 6.24 25.10 26.60
C LYS A 276 5.46 26.05 25.69
N PRO A 277 4.94 27.17 26.20
CA PRO A 277 4.23 28.13 25.37
C PRO A 277 5.14 28.69 24.27
N CYS A 278 4.61 28.77 23.05
CA CYS A 278 5.25 29.55 22.00
C CYS A 278 5.33 31.02 22.40
N GLY A 279 6.56 31.56 22.46
CA GLY A 279 6.78 32.95 22.88
C GLY A 279 6.16 34.01 21.98
N ILE A 280 5.67 33.67 20.77
CA ILE A 280 4.94 34.60 19.89
C ILE A 280 3.43 34.46 20.08
N CYS A 281 2.92 33.23 20.25
CA CYS A 281 1.49 32.99 20.52
C CYS A 281 1.07 33.55 21.89
N PHE A 282 1.99 33.59 22.85
CA PHE A 282 1.71 33.89 24.26
C PHE A 282 2.56 35.05 24.82
N SER A 283 3.25 35.83 23.97
CA SER A 283 3.81 37.11 24.41
C SER A 283 2.69 38.12 24.65
N ARG A 284 2.68 38.71 25.84
CA ARG A 284 1.99 39.99 26.07
C ARG A 284 2.87 41.13 25.60
#